data_AF-A0AAW9D2U2-F1
#
_entry.id   AF-A0AAW9D2U2-F1
#
_cell.length_a   1.000
_cell.length_b   1.000
_cell.length_c   1.000
_cell.angle_alpha   90.00
_cell.angle_beta   90.00
_cell.angle_gamma   90.00
#
_symmetry.space_group_name_H-M   'P 1'
#
loop_
_entity.id
_entity.type
_entity.pdbx_description
1 polymer ?
#
loop_
_entity_poly.entity_id
_entity_poly.type
_entity_poly.pdbx_seq_one_letter_code
_entity_poly.pdbx_strand_id
1 'polypeptide(L)'
;MKNVTVNEPFFTGHFPKRPVMPGVLIIEALAQAAALLTFAEAEPKDPENTLYYFVGIDNARFKRVVEPGDQLILNVTFERYIRGIWKFKAVAEVDGKVAAEAELMCTVKTADAAP
;
A
#
# COMPACT_ATOMS: atom_id res chain seq x y z
N MET A 1 -2.68 9.87 -1.27
CA MET A 1 -1.51 10.62 -0.75
C MET A 1 -1.31 10.23 0.70
N LYS A 2 -0.06 10.05 1.15
CA LYS A 2 0.29 9.79 2.55
C LYS A 2 1.33 10.81 3.02
N ASN A 3 0.99 11.60 4.02
CA ASN A 3 1.94 12.53 4.64
C ASN A 3 2.87 11.77 5.59
N VAL A 4 4.15 12.11 5.57
CA VAL A 4 5.15 11.52 6.45
C VAL A 4 5.51 12.55 7.52
N THR A 5 5.22 12.25 8.78
CA THR A 5 5.47 13.18 9.89
C THR A 5 6.28 12.50 11.00
N VAL A 6 7.18 13.25 11.61
CA VAL A 6 8.04 12.76 12.70
C VAL A 6 7.22 12.26 13.90
N ASN A 7 5.96 12.72 14.01
CA ASN A 7 5.04 12.32 15.07
C ASN A 7 4.38 10.93 14.84
N GLU A 8 4.78 10.18 13.81
CA GLU A 8 4.34 8.79 13.62
C GLU A 8 5.13 7.84 14.54
N PRO A 9 4.46 6.85 15.17
CA PRO A 9 5.05 6.05 16.24
C PRO A 9 6.28 5.25 15.83
N PHE A 10 6.36 4.81 14.56
CA PHE A 10 7.46 3.99 14.07
C PHE A 10 8.81 4.74 13.99
N PHE A 11 8.81 6.08 13.94
CA PHE A 11 10.07 6.84 13.85
C PHE A 11 10.90 6.78 15.13
N THR A 12 10.27 6.52 16.27
CA THR A 12 10.99 6.30 17.54
C THR A 12 11.89 5.06 17.49
N GLY A 13 11.54 4.07 16.66
CA GLY A 13 12.27 2.81 16.50
C GLY A 13 13.02 2.66 15.18
N HIS A 14 12.72 3.46 14.15
CA HIS A 14 13.27 3.29 12.80
C HIS A 14 13.80 4.60 12.22
N PHE A 15 14.99 5.06 12.61
CA PHE A 15 15.86 4.56 13.67
C PHE A 15 16.04 5.66 14.72
N PRO A 16 16.33 5.35 16.00
CA PRO A 16 16.32 6.34 17.09
C PRO A 16 17.14 7.63 16.85
N LYS A 17 18.17 7.59 16.00
CA LYS A 17 19.01 8.75 15.65
C LYS A 17 18.88 9.20 14.19
N ARG A 18 18.13 8.48 13.36
CA ARG A 18 17.96 8.72 11.93
C ARG A 18 16.54 8.29 11.53
N PRO A 19 15.54 9.18 11.63
CA PRO A 19 14.17 8.83 11.32
C PRO A 19 14.03 8.53 9.82
N VAL A 20 13.63 7.30 9.49
CA VAL A 20 13.41 6.80 8.13
C VAL A 20 12.09 6.06 8.11
N MET A 21 11.20 6.35 7.17
CA MET A 21 9.96 5.59 7.05
C MET A 21 10.31 4.14 6.65
N PRO A 22 9.86 3.12 7.40
CA PRO A 22 10.09 1.73 7.04
C PRO A 22 9.56 1.43 5.64
N GLY A 23 10.37 0.80 4.78
CA GLY A 23 9.98 0.47 3.41
C GLY A 23 8.70 -0.38 3.34
N VAL A 24 8.52 -1.29 4.32
CA VAL A 24 7.30 -2.11 4.45
C VAL A 24 6.04 -1.27 4.63
N LEU A 25 6.11 -0.11 5.28
CA LEU A 25 4.97 0.79 5.43
C LEU A 25 4.66 1.58 4.15
N ILE A 26 5.65 1.75 3.27
CA ILE A 26 5.41 2.32 1.93
C ILE A 26 4.65 1.30 1.08
N ILE A 27 5.04 0.03 1.13
CA ILE A 27 4.32 -1.07 0.47
C ILE A 27 2.89 -1.20 1.01
N GLU A 28 2.73 -1.15 2.34
CA GLU A 28 1.41 -1.20 2.97
C GLU A 28 0.51 -0.03 2.50
N ALA A 29 1.06 1.19 2.44
CA ALA A 29 0.31 2.34 1.93
C ALA A 29 -0.13 2.16 0.47
N LEU A 30 0.74 1.60 -0.38
CA LEU A 30 0.38 1.26 -1.76
C LEU A 30 -0.67 0.14 -1.83
N ALA A 31 -0.58 -0.88 -0.97
CA ALA A 31 -1.56 -1.95 -0.88
C ALA A 31 -2.94 -1.43 -0.44
N GLN A 32 -2.99 -0.51 0.51
CA GLN A 32 -4.25 0.14 0.93
C GLN A 32 -4.84 1.00 -0.21
N ALA A 33 -4.01 1.70 -0.97
CA ALA A 33 -4.49 2.42 -2.16
C ALA A 33 -5.04 1.45 -3.24
N ALA A 34 -4.37 0.30 -3.44
CA ALA A 34 -4.85 -0.76 -4.32
C ALA A 34 -6.18 -1.37 -3.86
N ALA A 35 -6.37 -1.50 -2.53
CA ALA A 35 -7.62 -1.96 -1.95
C ALA A 35 -8.77 -1.02 -2.30
N LEU A 36 -8.58 0.29 -2.10
CA LEU A 36 -9.59 1.30 -2.45
C LEU A 36 -9.96 1.24 -3.94
N LEU A 37 -8.98 1.11 -4.83
CA LEU A 37 -9.23 0.93 -6.26
C LEU A 37 -10.05 -0.35 -6.53
N THR A 38 -9.73 -1.44 -5.84
CA THR A 38 -10.47 -2.70 -5.99
C THR A 38 -11.92 -2.57 -5.55
N PHE A 39 -12.20 -1.87 -4.45
CA PHE A 39 -13.57 -1.62 -4.00
C PHE A 39 -14.37 -0.78 -5.01
N ALA A 40 -13.72 0.20 -5.64
CA ALA A 40 -14.35 1.02 -6.67
C ALA A 40 -14.67 0.21 -7.94
N GLU A 41 -13.80 -0.72 -8.35
CA GLU A 41 -14.00 -1.53 -9.56
C GLU A 41 -14.93 -2.74 -9.33
N ALA A 42 -14.88 -3.36 -8.15
CA ALA A 42 -15.61 -4.60 -7.85
C ALA A 42 -17.04 -4.38 -7.34
N GLU A 43 -17.37 -3.18 -6.87
CA GLU A 43 -18.68 -2.80 -6.29
C GLU A 43 -19.29 -3.89 -5.38
N PRO A 44 -18.60 -4.31 -4.30
CA PRO A 44 -19.10 -5.37 -3.46
C PRO A 44 -20.42 -4.96 -2.80
N LYS A 45 -21.36 -5.91 -2.76
CA LYS A 45 -22.70 -5.71 -2.16
C LYS A 45 -22.66 -5.41 -0.66
N ASP A 46 -21.60 -5.86 0.02
CA ASP A 46 -21.38 -5.65 1.44
C ASP A 46 -19.93 -5.21 1.68
N PRO A 47 -19.62 -3.91 1.47
CA PRO A 47 -18.27 -3.40 1.64
C PRO A 47 -17.77 -3.50 3.08
N GLU A 48 -18.66 -3.39 4.07
CA GLU A 48 -18.31 -3.40 5.49
C GLU A 48 -17.79 -4.77 5.94
N ASN A 49 -18.34 -5.85 5.39
CA ASN A 49 -17.87 -7.21 5.65
C ASN A 49 -16.89 -7.72 4.58
N THR A 50 -16.40 -6.88 3.68
CA THR A 50 -15.45 -7.31 2.65
C THR A 50 -14.02 -6.97 3.06
N LEU A 51 -13.19 -7.99 3.19
CA LEU A 51 -11.78 -7.89 3.57
C LEU A 51 -10.86 -8.03 2.36
N TYR A 52 -9.90 -7.12 2.28
CA TYR A 52 -8.81 -7.14 1.32
C TYR A 52 -7.56 -7.76 1.96
N TYR A 53 -7.15 -8.91 1.47
CA TYR A 53 -5.96 -9.60 1.96
C TYR A 53 -4.80 -9.39 1.00
N PHE A 54 -3.70 -8.81 1.49
CA PHE A 54 -2.45 -8.71 0.76
C PHE A 54 -1.76 -10.09 0.80
N VAL A 55 -1.64 -10.75 -0.36
CA VAL A 55 -1.20 -12.16 -0.44
C VAL A 55 0.15 -12.35 -1.11
N GLY A 56 0.68 -11.31 -1.74
CA GLY A 56 1.98 -11.41 -2.37
C GLY A 56 2.49 -10.09 -2.94
N ILE A 57 3.79 -10.05 -3.13
CA ILE A 57 4.50 -8.93 -3.72
C ILE A 57 5.60 -9.45 -4.63
N ASP A 58 5.68 -8.90 -5.83
CA ASP A 58 6.75 -9.17 -6.79
C ASP A 58 7.49 -7.85 -7.11
N ASN A 59 8.75 -7.97 -7.52
CA ASN A 59 9.54 -6.86 -8.07
C ASN A 59 9.64 -5.60 -7.20
N ALA A 60 9.51 -5.71 -5.86
CA ALA A 60 9.64 -4.58 -4.97
C ALA A 60 11.03 -3.94 -5.07
N ARG A 61 11.09 -2.61 -5.25
CA ARG A 61 12.33 -1.82 -5.26
C ARG A 61 12.13 -0.53 -4.45
N PHE A 62 13.15 -0.17 -3.68
CA PHE A 62 13.20 1.06 -2.89
C PHE A 62 14.34 1.92 -3.42
N LYS A 63 14.00 3.06 -4.00
CA LYS A 63 14.93 3.90 -4.77
C LYS A 63 15.34 5.18 -4.03
N ARG A 64 14.52 5.64 -3.08
CA ARG A 64 14.78 6.83 -2.26
C ARG A 64 14.36 6.55 -0.81
N VAL A 65 15.21 6.95 0.14
CA VAL A 65 14.86 6.95 1.57
C VAL A 65 13.77 8.00 1.80
N VAL A 66 12.70 7.61 2.49
CA VAL A 66 11.56 8.49 2.81
C VAL A 66 11.67 8.94 4.26
N GLU A 67 11.49 10.23 4.50
CA GLU A 67 11.79 10.88 5.79
C GLU A 67 10.63 11.77 6.26
N PRO A 68 10.58 12.17 7.55
CA PRO A 68 9.63 13.15 8.01
C PRO A 68 9.64 14.43 7.16
N GLY A 69 8.46 14.92 6.78
CA GLY A 69 8.25 16.06 5.90
C GLY A 69 7.90 15.66 4.47
N ASP A 70 8.23 14.44 4.04
CA ASP A 70 7.87 13.95 2.71
C ASP A 70 6.35 13.77 2.54
N GLN A 71 5.88 13.95 1.30
CA GLN A 71 4.56 13.53 0.87
C GLN A 71 4.70 12.38 -0.12
N LEU A 72 4.18 11.21 0.25
CA LEU A 72 4.10 10.08 -0.66
C LEU A 72 2.86 10.20 -1.55
N ILE A 73 3.10 10.37 -2.84
CA ILE A 73 2.09 10.23 -3.88
C ILE A 73 2.02 8.75 -4.25
N LEU A 74 0.86 8.15 -4.03
CA LEU A 74 0.64 6.72 -4.18
C LEU A 74 -0.14 6.50 -5.47
N ASN A 75 0.53 5.99 -6.49
CA ASN A 75 -0.06 5.68 -7.78
C ASN A 75 -0.21 4.18 -7.91
N VAL A 76 -1.43 3.73 -8.14
CA VAL A 76 -1.74 2.30 -8.33
C VAL A 76 -2.52 2.13 -9.62
N THR A 77 -2.13 1.13 -10.41
CA THR A 77 -2.79 0.78 -11.65
C THR A 77 -3.20 -0.68 -11.58
N PHE A 78 -4.50 -0.94 -11.77
CA PHE A 78 -5.01 -2.30 -11.93
C PHE A 78 -4.42 -2.91 -13.21
N GLU A 79 -3.86 -4.11 -13.11
CA GLU A 79 -3.36 -4.83 -14.27
C GLU A 79 -4.32 -5.92 -14.73
N ARG A 80 -4.70 -6.82 -13.82
CA ARG A 80 -5.58 -7.93 -14.13
C ARG A 80 -6.13 -8.61 -12.89
N TYR A 81 -7.24 -9.32 -13.10
CA TYR A 81 -7.81 -10.25 -12.15
C TYR A 81 -7.72 -11.67 -12.73
N ILE A 82 -7.16 -12.61 -11.97
CA ILE A 82 -7.01 -14.01 -12.38
C ILE A 82 -7.22 -14.94 -11.20
N ARG A 83 -8.21 -15.85 -11.31
CA ARG A 83 -8.47 -16.92 -10.33
C ARG A 83 -8.58 -16.42 -8.87
N GLY A 84 -9.32 -15.34 -8.63
CA GLY A 84 -9.49 -14.80 -7.26
C GLY A 84 -8.37 -13.88 -6.79
N ILE A 85 -7.37 -13.62 -7.64
CA ILE A 85 -6.22 -12.76 -7.33
C ILE A 85 -6.27 -11.52 -8.20
N TRP A 86 -6.24 -10.35 -7.56
CA TRP A 86 -6.05 -9.08 -8.24
C TRP A 86 -4.56 -8.74 -8.26
N LYS A 87 -4.09 -8.22 -9.39
CA LYS A 87 -2.72 -7.76 -9.59
C LYS A 87 -2.68 -6.27 -9.91
N PHE A 88 -1.73 -5.58 -9.31
CA PHE A 88 -1.54 -4.15 -9.50
C PHE A 88 -0.07 -3.81 -9.72
N LYS A 89 0.19 -2.81 -10.55
CA LYS A 89 1.45 -2.06 -10.52
C LYS A 89 1.28 -0.87 -9.58
N ALA A 90 2.26 -0.67 -8.71
CA ALA A 90 2.20 0.36 -7.70
C ALA A 90 3.52 1.12 -7.63
N VAL A 91 3.42 2.46 -7.55
CA VAL A 91 4.56 3.37 -7.46
C VAL A 91 4.27 4.42 -6.40
N ALA A 92 5.19 4.57 -5.46
CA ALA A 92 5.20 5.66 -4.50
C ALA A 92 6.26 6.69 -4.91
N GLU A 93 5.87 7.95 -5.02
CA GLU A 93 6.74 9.06 -5.42
C GLU A 93 6.82 10.12 -4.34
N VAL A 94 7.96 10.80 -4.26
CA VAL A 94 8.16 12.04 -3.49
C VAL A 94 8.78 13.07 -4.42
N ASP A 95 8.17 14.25 -4.51
CA ASP A 95 8.61 15.33 -5.42
C ASP A 95 8.80 14.87 -6.88
N GLY A 96 7.90 14.01 -7.36
CA GLY A 96 7.95 13.43 -8.72
C GLY A 96 9.08 12.42 -8.95
N LYS A 97 9.79 11.98 -7.90
CA LYS A 97 10.83 10.95 -7.97
C LYS A 97 10.33 9.66 -7.33
N VAL A 98 10.52 8.54 -8.00
CA VAL A 98 10.16 7.22 -7.48
C VAL A 98 10.92 6.94 -6.18
N ALA A 99 10.17 6.73 -5.11
CA ALA A 99 10.68 6.29 -3.81
C ALA A 99 10.58 4.77 -3.64
N ALA A 100 9.45 4.18 -4.06
CA ALA A 100 9.28 2.74 -4.11
C ALA A 100 8.39 2.32 -5.28
N GLU A 101 8.59 1.11 -5.78
CA GLU A 101 7.72 0.49 -6.78
C GLU A 101 7.59 -1.00 -6.51
N ALA A 102 6.45 -1.59 -6.86
CA ALA A 102 6.17 -3.00 -6.67
C ALA A 102 5.00 -3.49 -7.54
N GLU A 103 4.93 -4.80 -7.73
CA GLU A 103 3.74 -5.50 -8.20
C GLU A 103 3.03 -6.11 -6.99
N LEU A 104 1.77 -5.72 -6.77
CA LEU A 104 0.99 -6.12 -5.60
C LEU A 104 -0.04 -7.17 -5.98
N MET A 105 -0.21 -8.17 -5.13
CA MET A 105 -1.20 -9.22 -5.28
C MET A 105 -2.12 -9.26 -4.06
N CYS A 106 -3.42 -9.30 -4.30
CA CYS A 106 -4.39 -9.45 -3.22
C CYS A 106 -5.49 -10.46 -3.56
N THR A 107 -6.24 -10.83 -2.54
CA THR A 107 -7.54 -11.49 -2.69
C THR A 107 -8.59 -10.77 -1.84
N VAL A 108 -9.83 -10.83 -2.30
CA VAL A 108 -10.99 -10.24 -1.61
C VAL A 108 -11.81 -11.37 -1.03
N LYS A 109 -12.15 -11.29 0.26
CA LYS A 109 -13.01 -12.26 0.95
C LYS A 109 -14.08 -11.52 1.72
N THR A 110 -15.30 -12.01 1.69
CA THR A 110 -16.30 -11.62 2.67
C THR A 110 -15.93 -12.25 4.00
N ALA A 111 -15.77 -11.44 5.04
CA ALA A 111 -15.69 -11.91 6.41
C ALA A 111 -16.96 -12.71 6.71
N ASP A 112 -16.81 -13.89 7.29
CA ASP A 112 -17.96 -14.58 7.85
C ASP A 112 -18.60 -13.65 8.89
N ALA A 113 -19.94 -13.61 8.93
CA ALA A 113 -20.62 -12.95 10.04
C ALA A 113 -19.99 -13.47 11.33
N ALA A 114 -19.47 -12.56 12.16
CA ALA A 114 -18.87 -12.93 13.43
C ALA A 114 -19.84 -13.89 14.16
N PRO A 115 -19.33 -14.98 14.78
CA PRO A 115 -20.18 -15.92 15.50
C PRO A 115 -21.02 -15.23 16.58
#